data_AF-A0A9E1QA83-F1
#
_entry.id   AF-A0A9E1QA83-F1
#
_cell.length_a   1.000
_cell.length_b   1.000
_cell.length_c   1.000
_cell.angle_alpha   90.00
_cell.angle_beta   90.00
_cell.angle_gamma   90.00
#
_symmetry.space_group_name_H-M   'P 1'
#
loop_
_entity.id
_entity.type
_entity.pdbx_description
1 polymer ?
#
loop_
_entity_poly.entity_id
_entity_poly.type
_entity_poly.pdbx_seq_one_letter_code
_entity_poly.pdbx_strand_id
1 'polypeptide(L)' 'QDQTLLLATGFCGGFTTFSAFAYENQALFKNGDFTSFAVYTISSFVVAFLAVFAGLYVSRILA' A
#
# COMPACT_ATOMS: atom_id res chain seq x y z
N GLN A 1 12.51 14.40 15.25
CA GLN A 1 11.05 14.48 15.07
C GLN A 1 10.68 14.94 13.65
N ASP A 2 11.25 16.04 13.15
CA ASP A 2 10.83 16.64 11.86
C ASP A 2 11.12 15.77 10.62
N GLN A 3 12.24 15.06 10.59
CA GLN A 3 12.62 14.22 9.44
C GLN A 3 11.63 13.06 9.23
N THR A 4 11.10 12.47 10.31
CA THR A 4 10.10 11.40 10.24
C THR A 4 8.77 11.93 9.71
N LEU A 5 8.37 13.14 10.07
CA LEU A 5 7.13 13.75 9.57
C LEU A 5 7.22 14.04 8.07
N LEU A 6 8.34 14.60 7.59
CA LEU A 6 8.53 14.88 6.17
C LEU A 6 8.61 13.58 5.35
N LEU A 7 9.42 12.61 5.78
CA LEU A 7 9.65 11.39 5.01
C LEU A 7 8.53 10.36 5.15
N ALA A 8 8.05 10.07 6.36
CA ALA A 8 7.02 9.05 6.58
C ALA A 8 5.61 9.60 6.33
N THR A 9 5.25 10.73 6.94
CA THR A 9 3.90 11.29 6.79
C THR A 9 3.75 12.05 5.46
N GLY A 10 4.76 12.81 5.05
CA GLY A 10 4.76 13.57 3.80
C GLY A 10 5.01 12.70 2.57
N PHE A 11 6.24 12.23 2.39
CA PHE A 11 6.63 11.50 1.18
C PHE A 11 5.98 10.12 1.06
N CYS A 12 6.20 9.22 2.04
CA CYS A 12 5.59 7.88 2.00
C CYS A 12 4.06 7.96 2.06
N GLY A 13 3.51 8.84 2.90
CA GLY A 13 2.06 9.06 3.00
C GLY A 13 1.43 9.64 1.72
N GLY A 14 2.12 10.52 0.99
CA GLY A 14 1.64 11.05 -0.29
C GLY A 14 1.80 10.06 -1.45
N PHE A 15 2.78 9.16 -1.39
CA PHE A 15 2.99 8.12 -2.40
C PHE A 15 1.93 7.00 -2.30
N THR A 16 1.47 6.67 -1.09
CA THR A 16 0.42 5.66 -0.87
C THR A 16 -0.96 6.31 -0.74
N THR A 17 -1.96 5.87 -1.52
CA THR A 17 -3.31 6.45 -1.44
C THR A 17 -4.38 5.40 -1.16
N PHE A 18 -4.95 5.44 0.05
CA PHE A 18 -6.06 4.55 0.42
C PHE A 18 -7.37 4.92 -0.29
N SER A 19 -7.56 6.20 -0.63
CA SER A 19 -8.79 6.66 -1.28
C SER A 19 -8.93 6.15 -2.72
N ALA A 20 -7.82 6.08 -3.48
CA ALA A 20 -7.85 5.50 -4.82
C ALA A 20 -8.15 4.00 -4.78
N PHE A 21 -7.49 3.28 -3.85
CA PHE A 21 -7.77 1.86 -3.61
C PHE A 21 -9.25 1.61 -3.30
N ALA A 22 -9.87 2.42 -2.43
CA ALA A 22 -11.28 2.29 -2.08
C ALA A 22 -12.20 2.57 -3.28
N TYR A 23 -11.87 3.58 -4.09
CA TYR A 23 -12.64 3.93 -5.29
C TYR A 23 -12.61 2.81 -6.34
N GLU A 24 -11.44 2.23 -6.63
CA GLU A 24 -11.30 1.13 -7.58
C GLU A 24 -12.03 -0.12 -7.10
N ASN A 25 -11.90 -0.45 -5.81
CA ASN A 25 -12.63 -1.56 -5.22
C ASN A 25 -14.15 -1.34 -5.27
N GLN A 26 -14.64 -0.13 -5.01
CA GLN A 26 -16.05 0.20 -5.16
C GLN A 26 -16.53 0.07 -6.60
N ALA A 27 -15.71 0.48 -7.58
CA ALA A 27 -16.02 0.33 -9.00
C ALA A 27 -16.11 -1.15 -9.42
N LEU A 28 -15.16 -1.99 -8.97
CA LEU A 28 -15.16 -3.44 -9.21
C LEU A 28 -16.38 -4.13 -8.57
N PHE A 29 -16.70 -3.75 -7.33
CA PHE A 29 -17.88 -4.25 -6.62
C PHE A 29 -19.18 -3.89 -7.36
N LYS A 30 -19.30 -2.65 -7.85
CA LYS A 30 -20.48 -2.19 -8.60
C LYS A 30 -20.63 -2.87 -9.97
N ASN A 31 -19.52 -3.26 -10.58
CA ASN A 31 -19.50 -4.01 -11.84
C ASN A 31 -19.83 -5.50 -11.66
N GLY A 32 -19.98 -6.00 -10.42
CA GLY A 32 -20.27 -7.40 -10.12
C GLY A 32 -19.07 -8.34 -10.29
N ASP A 33 -17.87 -7.79 -10.51
CA ASP A 33 -16.63 -8.57 -10.64
C ASP A 33 -15.96 -8.77 -9.28
N PHE A 34 -16.54 -9.68 -8.50
CA PHE A 34 -16.05 -10.04 -7.17
C PHE A 34 -14.68 -10.72 -7.19
N THR A 35 -14.33 -11.40 -8.28
CA THR A 35 -13.03 -12.06 -8.44
C THR A 35 -11.92 -11.02 -8.56
N SER A 36 -12.08 -10.04 -9.45
CA SER A 36 -11.10 -8.95 -9.60
C SER A 36 -11.01 -8.09 -8.34
N PHE A 37 -12.13 -7.82 -7.66
CA PHE A 37 -12.14 -7.14 -6.37
C PHE A 37 -11.28 -7.88 -5.31
N ALA A 38 -11.48 -9.19 -5.16
CA ALA A 38 -10.75 -9.99 -4.20
C ALA A 38 -9.26 -10.08 -4.54
N VAL A 39 -8.92 -10.30 -5.82
CA VAL A 39 -7.54 -10.35 -6.28
C VAL A 39 -6.83 -9.01 -6.09
N TYR A 40 -7.48 -7.90 -6.45
CA TYR A 40 -6.91 -6.55 -6.27
C TYR A 40 -6.67 -6.26 -4.79
N THR A 41 -7.68 -6.47 -3.94
CA THR A 41 -7.56 -6.28 -2.49
C THR A 41 -6.44 -7.11 -1.88
N ILE A 42 -6.42 -8.43 -2.12
CA ILE A 42 -5.43 -9.33 -1.52
C ILE A 42 -4.03 -9.01 -2.05
N SER A 43 -3.87 -8.83 -3.36
CA SER A 43 -2.56 -8.52 -3.96
C SER A 43 -1.99 -7.20 -3.44
N SER A 44 -2.80 -6.14 -3.31
CA SER A 44 -2.35 -4.86 -2.73
C SER A 44 -1.83 -5.03 -1.31
N PHE A 45 -2.54 -5.77 -0.46
CA PHE A 45 -2.07 -6.03 0.92
C PHE A 45 -0.80 -6.87 0.95
N VAL A 46 -0.74 -7.96 0.17
CA VAL A 46 0.44 -8.84 0.11
C VAL A 46 1.67 -8.06 -0.34
N VAL A 47 1.56 -7.28 -1.42
CA VAL A 47 2.67 -6.44 -1.93
C VAL A 47 3.09 -5.40 -0.89
N ALA A 48 2.14 -4.77 -0.20
CA ALA A 48 2.45 -3.80 0.85
C ALA A 48 3.25 -4.44 2.01
N PHE A 49 2.81 -5.60 2.50
CA PHE A 49 3.55 -6.31 3.55
C PHE A 49 4.95 -6.73 3.08
N LEU A 50 5.06 -7.31 1.87
CA LEU A 50 6.35 -7.71 1.30
C LEU A 50 7.31 -6.52 1.16
N ALA A 51 6.81 -5.36 0.72
CA ALA A 51 7.62 -4.14 0.62
C ALA A 51 8.12 -3.66 1.99
N VAL A 52 7.30 -3.71 3.04
CA VAL A 52 7.71 -3.37 4.41
C VAL A 52 8.77 -4.35 4.92
N PHE A 53 8.56 -5.66 4.78
CA PHE A 53 9.53 -6.66 5.18
C PHE A 53 10.86 -6.52 4.42
N ALA A 54 10.81 -6.26 3.11
CA ALA A 54 11.99 -5.98 2.30
C ALA A 54 12.73 -4.73 2.79
N GLY A 55 12.01 -3.64 3.08
CA GLY A 55 12.61 -2.42 3.62
C GLY A 55 13.30 -2.64 4.97
N LEU A 56 12.67 -3.40 5.88
CA LEU A 56 13.26 -3.78 7.17
C LEU A 56 14.49 -4.67 7.01
N TYR A 57 14.44 -5.65 6.10
CA TYR A 57 15.55 -6.54 5.82
C TYR A 57 16.75 -5.80 5.21
N VAL A 58 16.51 -4.90 4.25
CA VAL A 58 17.55 -4.04 3.66
C VAL A 58 18.15 -3.13 4.74
N SER A 59 17.32 -2.50 5.58
CA SER A 59 17.81 -1.68 6.70
C SER A 59 18.65 -2.48 7.70
N ARG A 60 18.35 -3.77 7.89
CA ARG A 60 19.13 -4.68 8.74
C ARG A 60 20.44 -5.13 8.12
N ILE A 61 20.52 -5.24 6.79
CA ILE A 61 21.76 -5.59 6.07
C ILE A 61 22.71 -4.40 5.96
N LEU A 62 22.15 -3.20 5.73
CA LEU A 62 22.96 -1.99 5.55
C LEU A 62 23.50 -1.42 6.87
N ALA A 63 22.87 -1.76 8.00
CA ALA A 63 23.27 -1.34 9.34
C ALA A 63 24.36 -2.27 9.91
#